data_AF-A0A1I7TR10-F1
#
_entry.id   AF-A0A1I7TR10-F1
#
_cell.length_a   1.000
_cell.length_b   1.000
_cell.length_c   1.000
_cell.angle_alpha   90.00
_cell.angle_beta   90.00
_cell.angle_gamma   90.00
#
_symmetry.space_group_name_H-M   'P 1'
#
loop_
_entity.id
_entity.type
_entity.pdbx_description
1 polymer ?
#
loop_
_entity_poly.entity_id
_entity_poly.type
_entity_poly.pdbx_seq_one_letter_code
_entity_poly.pdbx_strand_id
1 'polypeptide(L)'
;MSEMYKAPVILMMHGDDFRFDMIEEWHQQHDNFLPVFDEINKGSRVEIKFGTFTDYFNDLEKWYSENKESQPATVSGDFFPYMCALGDYWTGYYTTRPFFKRQGRLLHSLIRNSDIMLSILRQHLKKRKIDENVKRLEEARRSLSLFQHHDAITGTSKVSVMDNYSELLHSSIVSTKIVLENLTKSDIDTYPRIHDGVEIQQIIDMEKGSEVKEIKIFNSLLFTITDVFGIRINNREVIVSIDGKTIEAQIEPFFLKGKPDTESFTLLFRATVQPLSMFKVRIQKGDSGGKTKVAKLASKDASIWELRANWNVESPSGADLETDYLKVSIDSTTGSLQSVSLNDKSTFDCQQTWHNYREAGGGAYLMRLHTNPREVTDYQWLKVTGPLRQSIYQKSVNVLQRTSINNVQGLSGQEVDISMLIDITKEKNTELMTRFSTKWQKPITFTDSVGMQLLKRDYYKLPVQNNYYPMPTAAVLQNGKQRLSIVSNVEHGARFLENGSVEINIDRILNQDDGKGLGYGADSIPIDMKPVDMKFKLIFDRLEKEDDMGSHYSTHTFHAQQAVQTVIYPPILFDGKPKKKKISRKLKRIQICSFHVIFNY
;
A
#
# COMPACT_ATOMS: atom_id res chain seq x y z
N MET A 1 -24.09 26.61 26.26
CA MET A 1 -23.85 25.20 25.89
C MET A 1 -25.14 24.51 25.52
N SER A 2 -26.17 24.52 26.37
CA SER A 2 -27.49 23.93 26.04
C SER A 2 -28.11 24.49 24.76
N GLU A 3 -27.95 25.79 24.49
CA GLU A 3 -28.45 26.44 23.27
C GLU A 3 -27.84 25.91 21.96
N MET A 4 -26.71 25.19 22.02
CA MET A 4 -26.09 24.56 20.83
C MET A 4 -26.74 23.21 20.48
N TYR A 5 -27.60 22.69 21.36
CA TYR A 5 -28.25 21.39 21.21
C TYR A 5 -29.76 21.54 21.26
N LYS A 6 -30.46 20.68 20.54
CA LYS A 6 -31.93 20.71 20.46
C LYS A 6 -32.59 20.06 21.68
N ALA A 7 -32.01 18.97 22.15
CA ALA A 7 -32.47 18.27 23.35
C ALA A 7 -31.89 18.94 24.62
N PRO A 8 -32.65 19.00 25.72
CA PRO A 8 -32.18 19.48 27.02
C PRO A 8 -31.34 18.42 27.76
N VAL A 9 -30.57 17.62 27.03
CA VAL A 9 -29.70 16.55 27.55
C VAL A 9 -28.28 16.89 27.10
N ILE A 10 -27.39 17.20 28.04
CA ILE A 10 -26.05 17.72 27.75
C ILE A 10 -24.99 16.74 28.24
N LEU A 11 -24.11 16.33 27.32
CA LEU A 11 -22.89 15.60 27.65
C LEU A 11 -21.77 16.58 27.98
N MET A 12 -21.25 16.51 29.21
CA MET A 12 -20.02 17.20 29.61
C MET A 12 -18.93 16.15 29.83
N MET A 13 -17.94 16.12 28.94
CA MET A 13 -16.80 15.21 29.09
C MET A 13 -15.87 15.74 30.18
N HIS A 14 -15.54 14.90 31.15
CA HIS A 14 -14.61 15.22 32.23
C HIS A 14 -13.43 14.26 32.20
N GLY A 15 -12.30 14.74 31.69
CA GLY A 15 -11.09 13.97 31.49
C GLY A 15 -10.13 14.68 30.54
N ASP A 16 -8.94 14.11 30.40
CA ASP A 16 -7.87 14.55 29.48
C ASP A 16 -6.90 13.38 29.28
N ASP A 17 -5.85 13.57 28.49
CA ASP A 17 -4.81 12.57 28.24
C ASP A 17 -4.21 12.03 29.56
N PHE A 18 -4.25 10.71 29.72
CA PHE A 18 -3.70 9.96 30.87
C PHE A 18 -4.17 10.44 32.26
N ARG A 19 -5.38 11.00 32.37
CA ARG A 19 -5.99 11.39 33.65
C ARG A 19 -6.54 10.20 34.43
N PHE A 20 -6.82 10.42 35.71
CA PHE A 20 -7.40 9.45 36.64
C PHE A 20 -6.49 8.25 36.93
N ASP A 21 -5.17 8.46 36.89
CA ASP A 21 -4.15 7.44 37.16
C ASP A 21 -3.79 7.33 38.65
N MET A 22 -4.11 8.36 39.45
CA MET A 22 -3.86 8.42 40.89
C MET A 22 -5.16 8.49 41.71
N ILE A 23 -5.21 7.76 42.83
CA ILE A 23 -6.41 7.71 43.69
C ILE A 23 -6.73 9.08 44.30
N GLU A 24 -5.72 9.90 44.56
CA GLU A 24 -5.89 11.26 45.07
C GLU A 24 -6.57 12.17 44.05
N GLU A 25 -6.26 12.01 42.75
CA GLU A 25 -6.94 12.74 41.68
C GLU A 25 -8.43 12.35 41.64
N TRP A 26 -8.73 11.06 41.74
CA TRP A 26 -10.11 10.57 41.83
C TRP A 26 -10.87 11.24 42.95
N HIS A 27 -10.33 11.24 44.17
CA HIS A 27 -10.95 11.90 45.33
C HIS A 27 -11.11 13.41 45.10
N GLN A 28 -10.07 14.08 44.59
CA GLN A 28 -10.14 15.52 44.31
C GLN A 28 -11.21 15.88 43.27
N GLN A 29 -11.46 15.05 42.27
CA GLN A 29 -12.52 15.33 41.30
C GLN A 29 -13.88 14.90 41.86
N HIS A 30 -14.03 13.62 42.20
CA HIS A 30 -15.30 13.05 42.63
C HIS A 30 -15.87 13.75 43.88
N ASP A 31 -15.08 13.85 44.95
CA ASP A 31 -15.58 14.30 46.25
C ASP A 31 -15.83 15.82 46.28
N ASN A 32 -15.17 16.59 45.41
CA ASN A 32 -15.43 18.03 45.26
C ASN A 32 -16.63 18.33 44.34
N PHE A 33 -16.90 17.48 43.33
CA PHE A 33 -18.05 17.68 42.45
C PHE A 33 -19.38 17.29 43.13
N LEU A 34 -19.39 16.26 43.98
CA LEU A 34 -20.64 15.81 44.61
C LEU A 34 -21.38 16.92 45.38
N PRO A 35 -20.76 17.71 46.27
CA PRO A 35 -21.44 18.81 46.95
C PRO A 35 -22.00 19.88 45.98
N VAL A 36 -21.31 20.12 44.86
CA VAL A 36 -21.76 21.05 43.82
C VAL A 36 -22.99 20.49 43.10
N PHE A 37 -22.98 19.20 42.76
CA PHE A 37 -24.13 18.52 42.16
C PHE A 37 -25.32 18.53 43.10
N ASP A 38 -25.12 18.22 44.38
CA ASP A 38 -26.17 18.24 45.41
C ASP A 38 -26.81 19.62 45.54
N GLU A 39 -26.03 20.70 45.50
CA GLU A 39 -26.57 22.06 45.57
C GLU A 39 -27.36 22.43 44.30
N ILE A 40 -26.85 22.09 43.10
CA ILE A 40 -27.55 22.36 41.84
C ILE A 40 -28.89 21.59 41.78
N ASN A 41 -28.87 20.32 42.19
CA ASN A 41 -30.03 19.43 42.16
C ASN A 41 -31.11 19.77 43.20
N LYS A 42 -30.84 20.67 44.16
CA LYS A 42 -31.90 21.24 45.02
C LYS A 42 -32.88 22.11 44.22
N GLY A 43 -32.41 22.69 43.11
CA GLY A 43 -33.26 23.42 42.17
C GLY A 43 -34.02 22.48 41.23
N SER A 44 -35.11 22.97 40.64
CA SER A 44 -35.93 22.18 39.70
C SER A 44 -35.58 22.39 38.22
N ARG A 45 -34.54 23.18 37.92
CA ARG A 45 -34.24 23.63 36.54
C ARG A 45 -33.24 22.74 35.80
N VAL A 46 -32.35 22.07 36.54
CA VAL A 46 -31.26 21.25 36.00
C VAL A 46 -31.10 20.03 36.89
N GLU A 47 -30.92 18.86 36.29
CA GLU A 47 -30.41 17.66 36.94
C GLU A 47 -28.97 17.43 36.44
N ILE A 48 -28.02 17.31 37.36
CA ILE A 48 -26.62 17.02 37.06
C ILE A 48 -26.14 15.81 37.85
N LYS A 49 -25.41 14.92 37.19
CA LYS A 49 -24.84 13.71 37.78
C LYS A 49 -23.62 13.25 36.99
N PHE A 50 -22.77 12.43 37.62
CA PHE A 50 -21.86 11.58 36.87
C PHE A 50 -22.66 10.59 36.05
N GLY A 51 -22.24 10.37 34.80
CA GLY A 51 -22.93 9.48 33.88
C GLY A 51 -21.97 8.90 32.85
N THR A 52 -22.46 7.88 32.16
CA THR A 52 -21.76 7.22 31.06
C THR A 52 -22.32 7.72 29.72
N PHE A 53 -21.64 7.36 28.61
CA PHE A 53 -22.21 7.57 27.28
C PHE A 53 -23.56 6.86 27.12
N THR A 54 -23.75 5.71 27.76
CA THR A 54 -25.02 4.97 27.72
C THR A 54 -26.14 5.75 28.39
N ASP A 55 -25.90 6.37 29.55
CA ASP A 55 -26.91 7.19 30.23
C ASP A 55 -27.30 8.39 29.36
N TYR A 56 -26.31 9.08 28.79
CA TYR A 56 -26.53 10.20 27.88
C TYR A 56 -27.39 9.81 26.67
N PHE A 57 -27.05 8.73 25.97
CA PHE A 57 -27.79 8.31 24.79
C PHE A 57 -29.19 7.79 25.13
N ASN A 58 -29.36 7.10 26.27
CA ASN A 58 -30.69 6.67 26.74
C ASN A 58 -31.62 7.87 26.98
N ASP A 59 -31.14 8.90 27.69
CA ASP A 59 -31.93 10.10 27.97
C ASP A 59 -32.20 10.91 26.68
N LEU A 60 -31.22 10.99 25.78
CA LEU A 60 -31.36 11.66 24.49
C LEU A 60 -32.39 10.97 23.59
N GLU A 61 -32.31 9.64 23.46
CA GLU A 61 -33.24 8.85 22.66
C GLU A 61 -34.66 8.90 23.23
N LYS A 62 -34.79 8.84 24.56
CA LYS A 62 -36.08 9.03 25.23
C LYS A 62 -36.67 10.39 24.86
N TRP A 63 -35.89 11.47 24.96
CA TRP A 63 -36.36 12.81 24.61
C TRP A 63 -36.81 12.89 23.14
N TYR A 64 -36.05 12.35 22.18
CA TYR A 64 -36.47 12.33 20.77
C TYR A 64 -37.71 11.46 20.52
N SER A 65 -37.90 10.37 21.27
CA SER A 65 -39.08 9.52 21.17
C SER A 65 -40.37 10.24 21.59
N GLU A 66 -40.25 11.11 22.60
CA GLU A 66 -41.32 11.95 23.13
C GLU A 66 -41.52 13.22 22.28
N ASN A 67 -40.48 13.66 21.55
CA ASN A 67 -40.45 14.89 20.75
C ASN A 67 -40.22 14.58 19.26
N LYS A 68 -41.15 13.87 18.64
CA LYS A 68 -40.98 13.35 17.25
C LYS A 68 -40.70 14.44 16.21
N GLU A 69 -41.28 15.62 16.35
CA GLU A 69 -41.02 16.77 15.46
C GLU A 69 -39.58 17.31 15.57
N SER A 70 -38.84 16.88 16.58
CA SER A 70 -37.51 17.38 16.89
C SER A 70 -36.35 16.57 16.31
N GLN A 71 -36.57 15.60 15.42
CA GLN A 71 -35.51 14.69 14.94
C GLN A 71 -34.16 15.36 14.58
N PRO A 72 -33.03 14.68 14.83
CA PRO A 72 -31.71 15.18 14.48
C PRO A 72 -31.53 15.28 12.96
N ALA A 73 -30.69 16.21 12.52
CA ALA A 73 -30.35 16.35 11.12
C ALA A 73 -29.56 15.13 10.61
N THR A 74 -29.83 14.71 9.37
CA THR A 74 -29.01 13.71 8.69
C THR A 74 -27.81 14.40 8.04
N VAL A 75 -26.61 13.86 8.26
CA VAL A 75 -25.35 14.35 7.69
C VAL A 75 -24.71 13.21 6.90
N SER A 76 -24.09 13.54 5.76
CA SER A 76 -23.36 12.59 4.93
C SER A 76 -22.04 13.20 4.44
N GLY A 77 -21.06 12.37 4.10
CA GLY A 77 -19.71 12.78 3.71
C GLY A 77 -18.66 12.33 4.73
N ASP A 78 -17.55 13.04 4.77
CA ASP A 78 -16.51 12.87 5.79
C ASP A 78 -16.07 14.21 6.38
N PHE A 79 -15.18 14.15 7.38
CA PHE A 79 -14.67 15.32 8.09
C PHE A 79 -13.20 15.60 7.74
N PHE A 80 -12.83 15.36 6.47
CA PHE A 80 -11.50 15.64 5.96
C PHE A 80 -11.48 16.85 5.00
N PRO A 81 -10.38 17.63 5.00
CA PRO A 81 -9.29 17.59 5.98
C PRO A 81 -9.67 18.25 7.32
N TYR A 82 -9.15 17.71 8.43
CA TYR A 82 -9.32 18.33 9.74
C TYR A 82 -8.53 19.64 9.82
N MET A 83 -9.19 20.69 10.32
CA MET A 83 -8.60 21.96 10.70
C MET A 83 -8.75 22.14 12.21
N CYS A 84 -7.63 22.30 12.91
CA CYS A 84 -7.68 22.55 14.35
C CYS A 84 -8.16 23.98 14.66
N ALA A 85 -8.48 24.25 15.92
CA ALA A 85 -9.00 25.55 16.36
C ALA A 85 -8.07 26.75 16.05
N LEU A 86 -6.76 26.49 15.89
CA LEU A 86 -5.76 27.49 15.51
C LEU A 86 -5.70 27.78 13.99
N GLY A 87 -6.48 27.07 13.19
CA GLY A 87 -6.52 27.22 11.72
C GLY A 87 -5.52 26.37 10.95
N ASP A 88 -4.71 25.54 11.61
CA ASP A 88 -3.80 24.60 10.93
C ASP A 88 -4.54 23.36 10.43
N TYR A 89 -4.29 22.97 9.18
CA TYR A 89 -4.81 21.76 8.55
C TYR A 89 -3.86 20.58 8.71
N TRP A 90 -4.39 19.44 9.18
CA TRP A 90 -3.60 18.26 9.48
C TRP A 90 -3.59 17.30 8.30
N THR A 91 -2.87 17.67 7.25
CA THR A 91 -2.79 16.90 6.00
C THR A 91 -1.45 16.21 5.78
N GLY A 92 -0.45 16.48 6.63
CA GLY A 92 0.88 15.90 6.53
C GLY A 92 0.92 14.41 6.91
N TYR A 93 0.19 14.02 7.97
CA TYR A 93 0.20 12.65 8.49
C TYR A 93 -0.40 11.60 7.52
N TYR A 94 -1.08 12.06 6.47
CA TYR A 94 -1.52 11.17 5.39
C TYR A 94 -0.34 10.45 4.73
N THR A 95 0.83 11.09 4.67
CA THR A 95 2.05 10.53 4.07
C THR A 95 3.20 10.32 5.05
N THR A 96 3.26 11.02 6.19
CA THR A 96 4.37 10.90 7.18
C THR A 96 4.75 9.44 7.45
N ARG A 97 6.05 9.12 7.33
CA ARG A 97 6.64 7.80 7.61
C ARG A 97 6.02 6.65 6.79
N PRO A 98 6.06 6.72 5.43
CA PRO A 98 5.37 5.75 4.57
C PRO A 98 5.93 4.33 4.66
N PHE A 99 7.20 4.16 5.09
CA PHE A 99 7.79 2.84 5.38
C PHE A 99 6.91 2.02 6.34
N PHE A 100 6.45 2.63 7.43
CA PHE A 100 5.68 1.93 8.47
C PHE A 100 4.27 1.59 7.97
N LYS A 101 3.65 2.51 7.22
CA LYS A 101 2.37 2.28 6.52
C LYS A 101 2.47 1.07 5.59
N ARG A 102 3.53 1.00 4.78
CA ARG A 102 3.85 -0.13 3.90
C ARG A 102 4.00 -1.44 4.69
N GLN A 103 4.71 -1.42 5.82
CA GLN A 103 4.87 -2.60 6.68
C GLN A 103 3.55 -3.06 7.29
N GLY A 104 2.67 -2.14 7.72
CA GLY A 104 1.32 -2.46 8.18
C GLY A 104 0.48 -3.17 7.10
N ARG A 105 0.50 -2.67 5.86
CA ARG A 105 -0.16 -3.30 4.71
C ARG A 105 0.37 -4.69 4.41
N LEU A 106 1.69 -4.89 4.46
CA LEU A 106 2.31 -6.20 4.29
C LEU A 106 1.84 -7.17 5.37
N LEU A 107 1.90 -6.78 6.66
CA LEU A 107 1.46 -7.64 7.77
C LEU A 107 -0.01 -8.02 7.62
N HIS A 108 -0.87 -7.06 7.29
CA HIS A 108 -2.29 -7.31 7.04
C HIS A 108 -2.50 -8.37 5.94
N SER A 109 -1.79 -8.22 4.81
CA SER A 109 -1.85 -9.17 3.70
C SER A 109 -1.40 -10.58 4.10
N LEU A 110 -0.31 -10.69 4.87
CA LEU A 110 0.19 -11.99 5.34
C LEU A 110 -0.77 -12.65 6.35
N ILE A 111 -1.38 -11.89 7.25
CA ILE A 111 -2.38 -12.40 8.20
C ILE A 111 -3.57 -12.98 7.43
N ARG A 112 -4.14 -12.20 6.49
CA ARG A 112 -5.26 -12.65 5.65
C ARG A 112 -4.94 -13.95 4.90
N ASN A 113 -3.79 -13.99 4.22
CA ASN A 113 -3.35 -15.19 3.49
C ASN A 113 -3.19 -16.40 4.43
N SER A 114 -2.65 -16.18 5.63
CA SER A 114 -2.46 -17.22 6.63
C SER A 114 -3.76 -17.75 7.20
N ASP A 115 -4.72 -16.88 7.53
CA ASP A 115 -6.04 -17.27 8.03
C ASP A 115 -6.82 -18.09 7.01
N ILE A 116 -6.83 -17.66 5.74
CA ILE A 116 -7.49 -18.38 4.65
C ILE A 116 -6.84 -19.75 4.45
N MET A 117 -5.51 -19.80 4.34
CA MET A 117 -4.80 -21.05 4.11
C MET A 117 -4.92 -22.02 5.30
N LEU A 118 -4.86 -21.50 6.54
CA LEU A 118 -5.10 -22.30 7.74
C LEU A 118 -6.52 -22.88 7.74
N SER A 119 -7.51 -22.09 7.34
CA SER A 119 -8.91 -22.52 7.25
C SER A 119 -9.10 -23.64 6.22
N ILE A 120 -8.54 -23.49 5.02
CA ILE A 120 -8.56 -24.52 3.96
C ILE A 120 -7.89 -25.81 4.43
N LEU A 121 -6.75 -25.72 5.12
CA LEU A 121 -5.96 -26.88 5.53
C LEU A 121 -6.41 -27.48 6.87
N ARG A 122 -7.32 -26.83 7.60
CA ARG A 122 -7.63 -27.13 9.01
C ARG A 122 -7.96 -28.60 9.25
N GLN A 123 -8.80 -29.20 8.41
CA GLN A 123 -9.22 -30.61 8.52
C GLN A 123 -8.07 -31.62 8.36
N HIS A 124 -6.97 -31.22 7.71
CA HIS A 124 -5.80 -32.05 7.46
C HIS A 124 -4.66 -31.83 8.47
N LEU A 125 -4.87 -30.94 9.45
CA LEU A 125 -3.87 -30.58 10.45
C LEU A 125 -4.20 -31.21 11.80
N LYS A 126 -3.16 -31.63 12.52
CA LYS A 126 -3.30 -32.04 13.93
C LYS A 126 -3.71 -30.83 14.78
N LYS A 127 -4.58 -31.02 15.77
CA LYS A 127 -5.03 -29.96 16.70
C LYS A 127 -3.88 -29.09 17.22
N ARG A 128 -2.80 -29.69 17.71
CA ARG A 128 -1.60 -28.95 18.16
C ARG A 128 -1.07 -27.94 17.14
N LYS A 129 -1.00 -28.31 15.85
CA LYS A 129 -0.52 -27.40 14.79
C LYS A 129 -1.50 -26.27 14.53
N ILE A 130 -2.79 -26.53 14.65
CA ILE A 130 -3.83 -25.50 14.52
C ILE A 130 -3.64 -24.50 15.67
N ASP A 131 -3.60 -24.98 16.92
CA ASP A 131 -3.47 -24.14 18.11
C ASP A 131 -2.19 -23.28 18.07
N GLU A 132 -1.05 -23.86 17.66
CA GLU A 132 0.21 -23.15 17.49
C GLU A 132 0.14 -22.02 16.45
N ASN A 133 -0.50 -22.27 15.30
CA ASN A 133 -0.65 -21.26 14.25
C ASN A 133 -1.68 -20.20 14.63
N VAL A 134 -2.79 -20.59 15.27
CA VAL A 134 -3.82 -19.66 15.77
C VAL A 134 -3.22 -18.66 16.76
N LYS A 135 -2.42 -19.14 17.72
CA LYS A 135 -1.75 -18.26 18.69
C LYS A 135 -0.82 -17.24 18.01
N ARG A 136 -0.01 -17.67 17.05
CA ARG A 136 0.86 -16.76 16.28
C ARG A 136 0.09 -15.71 15.51
N LEU A 137 -1.03 -16.10 14.89
CA LEU A 137 -1.89 -15.18 14.14
C LEU A 137 -2.64 -14.23 15.08
N GLU A 138 -3.01 -14.67 16.28
CA GLU A 138 -3.60 -13.81 17.30
C GLU A 138 -2.61 -12.72 17.75
N GLU A 139 -1.36 -13.09 18.06
CA GLU A 139 -0.30 -12.13 18.39
C GLU A 139 -0.06 -11.13 17.25
N ALA A 140 0.03 -11.62 16.01
CA ALA A 140 0.20 -10.78 14.83
C ALA A 140 -0.98 -9.80 14.62
N ARG A 141 -2.22 -10.25 14.86
CA ARG A 141 -3.41 -9.40 14.82
C ARG A 141 -3.37 -8.32 15.89
N ARG A 142 -2.99 -8.66 17.13
CA ARG A 142 -2.84 -7.67 18.22
C ARG A 142 -1.82 -6.60 17.86
N SER A 143 -0.68 -6.99 17.30
CA SER A 143 0.34 -6.05 16.83
C SER A 143 -0.17 -5.12 15.72
N LEU A 144 -0.86 -5.67 14.71
CA LEU A 144 -1.44 -4.87 13.64
C LEU A 144 -2.53 -3.92 14.16
N SER A 145 -3.38 -4.39 15.08
CA SER A 145 -4.42 -3.59 15.74
C SER A 145 -3.81 -2.46 16.57
N LEU A 146 -2.74 -2.72 17.32
CA LEU A 146 -2.01 -1.67 18.04
C LEU A 146 -1.42 -0.64 17.06
N PHE A 147 -0.89 -1.09 15.92
CA PHE A 147 -0.39 -0.17 14.88
C PHE A 147 -1.49 0.67 14.22
N GLN A 148 -2.78 0.30 14.34
CA GLN A 148 -3.88 1.18 13.90
C GLN A 148 -4.12 2.37 14.84
N HIS A 149 -3.41 2.45 15.97
CA HIS A 149 -3.43 3.63 16.83
C HIS A 149 -3.17 4.91 16.02
N HIS A 150 -3.86 5.99 16.37
CA HIS A 150 -3.85 7.24 15.62
C HIS A 150 -2.54 8.04 15.72
N ASP A 151 -1.56 7.56 16.49
CA ASP A 151 -0.16 8.04 16.42
C ASP A 151 0.82 7.02 15.84
N ALA A 152 0.36 5.82 15.52
CA ALA A 152 1.18 4.75 14.96
C ALA A 152 1.11 4.76 13.43
N ILE A 153 -0.04 4.38 12.85
CA ILE A 153 -0.23 4.34 11.39
C ILE A 153 -0.10 5.74 10.76
N THR A 154 -0.49 6.80 11.48
CA THR A 154 -0.34 8.19 11.04
C THR A 154 1.12 8.64 10.99
N GLY A 155 2.02 7.91 11.66
CA GLY A 155 3.43 8.26 11.75
C GLY A 155 3.69 9.45 12.67
N THR A 156 2.84 9.69 13.67
CA THR A 156 2.93 10.86 14.57
C THR A 156 3.38 10.51 15.99
N SER A 157 4.06 9.39 16.20
CA SER A 157 4.75 9.11 17.46
C SER A 157 6.18 9.66 17.47
N LYS A 158 6.85 9.64 18.62
CA LYS A 158 8.31 9.88 18.69
C LYS A 158 9.09 8.81 17.90
N VAL A 159 10.32 9.14 17.50
CA VAL A 159 11.22 8.26 16.75
C VAL A 159 11.42 6.93 17.49
N SER A 160 11.73 6.96 18.78
CA SER A 160 11.91 5.77 19.61
C SER A 160 10.66 4.87 19.66
N VAL A 161 9.47 5.48 19.68
CA VAL A 161 8.18 4.76 19.65
C VAL A 161 7.92 4.17 18.26
N MET A 162 8.26 4.90 17.19
CA MET A 162 8.16 4.37 15.82
C MET A 162 9.12 3.21 15.60
N ASP A 163 10.36 3.27 16.08
CA ASP A 163 11.28 2.13 16.02
C ASP A 163 10.74 0.93 16.79
N ASN A 164 10.06 1.12 17.93
CA ASN A 164 9.36 0.03 18.61
C ASN A 164 8.23 -0.57 17.76
N TYR A 165 7.42 0.26 17.07
CA TYR A 165 6.44 -0.24 16.10
C TYR A 165 7.11 -0.99 14.95
N SER A 166 8.27 -0.56 14.48
CA SER A 166 9.06 -1.25 13.45
C SER A 166 9.42 -2.67 13.88
N GLU A 167 9.99 -2.81 15.08
CA GLU A 167 10.35 -4.11 15.65
C GLU A 167 9.14 -5.01 15.84
N LEU A 168 8.04 -4.46 16.35
CA LEU A 168 6.79 -5.18 16.58
C LEU A 168 6.16 -5.69 15.27
N LEU A 169 6.07 -4.82 14.25
CA LEU A 169 5.59 -5.17 12.93
C LEU A 169 6.49 -6.24 12.29
N HIS A 170 7.81 -6.05 12.36
CA HIS A 170 8.77 -7.01 11.80
C HIS A 170 8.68 -8.38 12.47
N SER A 171 8.66 -8.44 13.80
CA SER A 171 8.49 -9.68 14.56
C SER A 171 7.19 -10.40 14.17
N SER A 172 6.10 -9.65 14.00
CA SER A 172 4.80 -10.17 13.59
C SER A 172 4.80 -10.67 12.14
N ILE A 173 5.49 -9.98 11.23
CA ILE A 173 5.70 -10.42 9.84
C ILE A 173 6.49 -11.73 9.82
N VAL A 174 7.57 -11.84 10.59
CA VAL A 174 8.37 -13.07 10.69
C VAL A 174 7.54 -14.22 11.30
N SER A 175 6.75 -13.95 12.34
CA SER A 175 5.87 -14.95 12.95
C SER A 175 4.79 -15.44 11.98
N THR A 176 4.17 -14.52 11.23
CA THR A 176 3.14 -14.84 10.23
C THR A 176 3.73 -15.59 9.03
N LYS A 177 4.93 -15.19 8.59
CA LYS A 177 5.74 -15.93 7.63
C LYS A 177 5.91 -17.39 8.07
N ILE A 178 6.32 -17.63 9.33
CA ILE A 178 6.51 -18.99 9.85
C ILE A 178 5.20 -19.79 9.79
N VAL A 179 4.04 -19.16 10.02
CA VAL A 179 2.73 -19.82 9.85
C VAL A 179 2.55 -20.27 8.39
N LEU A 180 2.75 -19.38 7.42
CA LEU A 180 2.66 -19.73 6.00
C LEU A 180 3.63 -20.86 5.62
N GLU A 181 4.90 -20.76 6.04
CA GLU A 181 5.94 -21.78 5.77
C GLU A 181 5.61 -23.14 6.40
N ASN A 182 5.03 -23.14 7.61
CA ASN A 182 4.58 -24.36 8.29
C ASN A 182 3.42 -25.05 7.56
N LEU A 183 2.51 -24.25 7.00
CA LEU A 183 1.34 -24.73 6.27
C LEU A 183 1.72 -25.27 4.87
N THR A 184 2.63 -24.60 4.16
CA THR A 184 3.03 -24.97 2.79
C THR A 184 4.23 -25.91 2.72
N LYS A 185 5.02 -26.00 3.80
CA LYS A 185 6.33 -26.67 3.87
C LYS A 185 7.31 -26.14 2.82
N SER A 186 7.32 -24.82 2.64
CA SER A 186 8.08 -24.09 1.64
C SER A 186 8.41 -22.70 2.18
N ASP A 187 9.58 -22.15 1.88
CA ASP A 187 9.95 -20.84 2.40
C ASP A 187 9.23 -19.74 1.59
N ILE A 188 8.77 -18.66 2.24
CA ILE A 188 8.20 -17.51 1.51
C ILE A 188 9.32 -16.83 0.72
N ASP A 189 9.00 -16.40 -0.50
CA ASP A 189 9.98 -15.79 -1.40
C ASP A 189 10.37 -14.37 -0.97
N THR A 190 9.39 -13.53 -0.62
CA THR A 190 9.60 -12.07 -0.44
C THR A 190 9.13 -11.61 0.92
N TYR A 191 10.03 -11.04 1.72
CA TYR A 191 9.73 -10.43 3.02
C TYR A 191 10.91 -9.54 3.49
N PRO A 192 10.71 -8.59 4.42
CA PRO A 192 11.79 -7.79 4.98
C PRO A 192 12.67 -8.65 5.91
N ARG A 193 13.99 -8.58 5.75
CA ARG A 193 14.94 -9.43 6.51
C ARG A 193 15.42 -8.82 7.83
N ILE A 194 15.26 -7.51 7.96
CA ILE A 194 15.55 -6.69 9.15
C ILE A 194 14.35 -5.76 9.35
N HIS A 195 14.21 -5.18 10.54
CA HIS A 195 13.03 -4.37 10.88
C HIS A 195 12.97 -3.05 10.09
N ASP A 196 14.12 -2.51 9.68
CA ASP A 196 14.29 -1.24 8.95
C ASP A 196 14.44 -1.39 7.43
N GLY A 197 14.26 -2.62 6.92
CA GLY A 197 14.59 -2.96 5.55
C GLY A 197 13.36 -3.17 4.69
N VAL A 198 13.46 -2.77 3.42
CA VAL A 198 12.48 -3.15 2.38
C VAL A 198 12.43 -4.66 2.15
N GLU A 199 11.38 -5.14 1.50
CA GLU A 199 11.24 -6.55 1.16
C GLU A 199 12.31 -7.02 0.15
N ILE A 200 12.85 -8.22 0.37
CA ILE A 200 13.89 -8.78 -0.50
C ILE A 200 13.50 -10.19 -0.95
N GLN A 201 13.43 -10.42 -2.25
CA GLN A 201 13.25 -11.75 -2.83
C GLN A 201 14.45 -12.66 -2.51
N GLN A 202 14.18 -13.91 -2.12
CA GLN A 202 15.22 -14.91 -1.91
C GLN A 202 15.82 -15.37 -3.23
N ILE A 203 17.14 -15.51 -3.30
CA ILE A 203 17.76 -16.19 -4.43
C ILE A 203 17.45 -17.68 -4.34
N ILE A 204 16.77 -18.20 -5.36
CA ILE A 204 16.63 -19.63 -5.60
C ILE A 204 17.92 -20.10 -6.27
N ASP A 205 18.71 -20.86 -5.51
CA ASP A 205 19.99 -21.40 -5.98
C ASP A 205 19.74 -22.57 -6.95
N MET A 206 20.00 -22.32 -8.23
CA MET A 206 19.91 -23.27 -9.34
C MET A 206 21.19 -24.10 -9.52
N GLU A 207 22.28 -23.77 -8.82
CA GLU A 207 23.56 -24.48 -8.88
C GLU A 207 23.67 -25.59 -7.82
N LYS A 208 22.99 -25.45 -6.66
CA LYS A 208 23.07 -26.42 -5.55
C LYS A 208 21.77 -27.20 -5.32
N GLY A 209 21.87 -28.53 -5.33
CA GLY A 209 20.81 -29.50 -5.00
C GLY A 209 19.80 -29.73 -6.14
N SER A 210 19.03 -30.83 -6.07
CA SER A 210 18.20 -31.43 -7.14
C SER A 210 17.88 -30.56 -8.35
N GLU A 211 18.08 -31.13 -9.54
CA GLU A 211 17.88 -30.53 -10.88
C GLU A 211 16.58 -29.72 -11.02
N VAL A 212 15.51 -30.08 -10.29
CA VAL A 212 14.21 -29.40 -10.33
C VAL A 212 13.88 -28.73 -8.98
N LYS A 213 13.43 -27.48 -9.04
CA LYS A 213 12.81 -26.69 -7.97
C LYS A 213 11.31 -26.53 -8.26
N GLU A 214 10.47 -26.58 -7.24
CA GLU A 214 9.02 -26.36 -7.35
C GLU A 214 8.65 -25.03 -6.69
N ILE A 215 8.11 -24.08 -7.45
CA ILE A 215 7.58 -22.82 -6.93
C ILE A 215 6.08 -22.97 -6.74
N LYS A 216 5.58 -22.57 -5.58
CA LYS A 216 4.15 -22.57 -5.28
C LYS A 216 3.64 -21.15 -5.27
N ILE A 217 2.47 -20.92 -5.86
CA ILE A 217 1.80 -19.62 -5.90
C ILE A 217 0.45 -19.80 -5.24
N PHE A 218 0.19 -19.07 -4.16
CA PHE A 218 -1.09 -19.11 -3.46
C PHE A 218 -1.91 -17.86 -3.79
N ASN A 219 -3.10 -18.07 -4.34
CA ASN A 219 -4.08 -17.02 -4.57
C ASN A 219 -5.15 -17.07 -3.47
N SER A 220 -5.20 -16.03 -2.62
CA SER A 220 -6.22 -15.89 -1.57
C SER A 220 -7.44 -15.07 -1.98
N LEU A 221 -7.50 -14.61 -3.23
CA LEU A 221 -8.63 -13.89 -3.80
C LEU A 221 -9.71 -14.88 -4.28
N LEU A 222 -10.92 -14.33 -4.44
CA LEU A 222 -12.10 -15.07 -4.88
C LEU A 222 -12.26 -15.08 -6.42
N PHE A 223 -11.25 -14.63 -7.14
CA PHE A 223 -11.22 -14.62 -8.60
C PHE A 223 -9.90 -15.18 -9.13
N THR A 224 -9.94 -15.68 -10.36
CA THR A 224 -8.78 -16.25 -11.04
C THR A 224 -7.79 -15.15 -11.40
N ILE A 225 -6.51 -15.39 -11.14
CA ILE A 225 -5.42 -14.47 -11.51
C ILE A 225 -4.62 -15.09 -12.64
N THR A 226 -4.59 -14.44 -13.80
CA THR A 226 -3.68 -14.77 -14.90
C THR A 226 -2.69 -13.62 -15.03
N ASP A 227 -1.43 -13.87 -14.67
CA ASP A 227 -0.41 -12.82 -14.61
C ASP A 227 1.01 -13.34 -14.91
N VAL A 228 1.96 -12.42 -14.99
CA VAL A 228 3.39 -12.66 -15.09
C VAL A 228 4.01 -12.62 -13.70
N PHE A 229 4.47 -13.77 -13.22
CA PHE A 229 5.08 -13.92 -11.91
C PHE A 229 6.61 -13.83 -12.01
N GLY A 230 7.24 -13.18 -11.04
CA GLY A 230 8.69 -12.98 -10.99
C GLY A 230 9.33 -13.51 -9.73
N ILE A 231 10.45 -14.22 -9.91
CA ILE A 231 11.29 -14.77 -8.83
C ILE A 231 12.76 -14.48 -9.10
N ARG A 232 13.57 -14.53 -8.03
CA ARG A 232 15.01 -14.28 -8.12
C ARG A 232 15.80 -15.58 -8.22
N ILE A 233 16.62 -15.74 -9.26
CA ILE A 233 17.45 -16.92 -9.52
C ILE A 233 18.90 -16.53 -9.81
N ASN A 234 19.85 -17.46 -9.66
CA ASN A 234 21.29 -17.23 -9.92
C ASN A 234 21.82 -17.85 -11.22
N ASN A 235 20.94 -18.38 -12.08
CA ASN A 235 21.32 -18.98 -13.36
C ASN A 235 20.34 -18.54 -14.47
N ARG A 236 20.83 -18.32 -15.69
CA ARG A 236 20.00 -17.88 -16.84
C ARG A 236 19.51 -19.01 -17.73
N GLU A 237 20.22 -20.14 -17.73
CA GLU A 237 19.89 -21.36 -18.46
C GLU A 237 18.94 -22.20 -17.61
N VAL A 238 17.67 -21.82 -17.67
CA VAL A 238 16.61 -22.47 -16.92
C VAL A 238 15.44 -22.84 -17.83
N ILE A 239 14.81 -23.96 -17.50
CA ILE A 239 13.60 -24.45 -18.13
C ILE A 239 12.48 -24.27 -17.12
N VAL A 240 11.44 -23.54 -17.51
CA VAL A 240 10.22 -23.39 -16.71
C VAL A 240 9.15 -24.30 -17.28
N SER A 241 8.51 -25.10 -16.43
CA SER A 241 7.47 -26.04 -16.83
C SER A 241 6.25 -26.02 -15.93
N ILE A 242 5.09 -26.18 -16.55
CA ILE A 242 3.78 -26.32 -15.91
C ILE A 242 3.18 -27.62 -16.43
N ASP A 243 2.74 -28.49 -15.52
CA ASP A 243 2.17 -29.81 -15.84
C ASP A 243 3.01 -30.64 -16.83
N GLY A 244 4.34 -30.54 -16.69
CA GLY A 244 5.32 -31.26 -17.52
C GLY A 244 5.59 -30.62 -18.89
N LYS A 245 4.92 -29.53 -19.25
CA LYS A 245 5.16 -28.79 -20.49
C LYS A 245 6.06 -27.59 -20.25
N THR A 246 7.13 -27.46 -21.04
CA THR A 246 7.98 -26.27 -21.04
C THR A 246 7.20 -25.06 -21.58
N ILE A 247 7.23 -23.97 -20.83
CA ILE A 247 6.54 -22.71 -21.18
C ILE A 247 7.55 -21.61 -21.53
N GLU A 248 7.07 -20.54 -22.16
CA GLU A 248 7.89 -19.35 -22.40
C GLU A 248 8.20 -18.63 -21.08
N ALA A 249 9.47 -18.22 -20.93
CA ALA A 249 9.96 -17.49 -19.78
C ALA A 249 10.88 -16.34 -20.20
N GLN A 250 11.05 -15.37 -19.32
CA GLN A 250 11.89 -14.19 -19.56
C GLN A 250 12.88 -13.99 -18.42
N ILE A 251 14.14 -13.69 -18.75
CA ILE A 251 15.18 -13.31 -17.78
C ILE A 251 15.48 -11.82 -17.93
N GLU A 252 15.49 -11.08 -16.82
CA GLU A 252 15.85 -9.66 -16.79
C GLU A 252 16.74 -9.31 -15.59
N PRO A 253 17.39 -8.13 -15.56
CA PRO A 253 18.19 -7.71 -14.42
C PRO A 253 17.36 -7.69 -13.12
N PHE A 254 17.98 -8.06 -12.01
CA PHE A 254 17.41 -7.87 -10.68
C PHE A 254 18.06 -6.63 -10.05
N PHE A 255 17.27 -5.72 -9.49
CA PHE A 255 17.78 -4.56 -8.77
C PHE A 255 17.59 -4.76 -7.26
N LEU A 256 18.67 -4.63 -6.51
CA LEU A 256 18.67 -4.68 -5.05
C LEU A 256 19.11 -3.33 -4.51
N LYS A 257 18.23 -2.66 -3.73
CA LYS A 257 18.51 -1.36 -3.11
C LYS A 257 19.06 -0.32 -4.11
N GLY A 258 18.40 -0.20 -5.27
CA GLY A 258 18.75 0.80 -6.27
C GLY A 258 19.89 0.43 -7.23
N LYS A 259 20.53 -0.74 -7.06
CA LYS A 259 21.67 -1.19 -7.87
C LYS A 259 21.40 -2.54 -8.51
N PRO A 260 21.91 -2.81 -9.73
CA PRO A 260 21.78 -4.14 -10.30
C PRO A 260 22.55 -5.15 -9.45
N ASP A 261 21.95 -6.29 -9.20
CA ASP A 261 22.65 -7.42 -8.62
C ASP A 261 23.37 -8.21 -9.72
N THR A 262 24.64 -8.52 -9.50
CA THR A 262 25.48 -9.16 -10.52
C THR A 262 25.40 -10.68 -10.47
N GLU A 263 24.92 -11.23 -9.36
CA GLU A 263 24.87 -12.67 -9.09
C GLU A 263 23.47 -13.27 -9.27
N SER A 264 22.46 -12.45 -9.55
CA SER A 264 21.10 -12.92 -9.72
C SER A 264 20.31 -12.15 -10.76
N PHE A 265 19.20 -12.76 -11.16
CA PHE A 265 18.33 -12.31 -12.22
C PHE A 265 16.87 -12.49 -11.80
N THR A 266 15.99 -11.69 -12.38
CA THR A 266 14.55 -11.94 -12.29
C THR A 266 14.15 -12.90 -13.40
N LEU A 267 13.58 -14.05 -13.02
CA LEU A 267 12.92 -14.97 -13.94
C LEU A 267 11.41 -14.71 -13.89
N LEU A 268 10.86 -14.42 -15.06
CA LEU A 268 9.45 -14.19 -15.30
C LEU A 268 8.81 -15.37 -16.03
N PHE A 269 7.59 -15.71 -15.65
CA PHE A 269 6.78 -16.72 -16.33
C PHE A 269 5.29 -16.42 -16.15
N ARG A 270 4.47 -16.86 -17.12
CA ARG A 270 3.00 -16.73 -17.06
C ARG A 270 2.39 -17.87 -16.26
N ALA A 271 1.42 -17.57 -15.40
CA ALA A 271 0.62 -18.59 -14.73
C ALA A 271 -0.83 -18.12 -14.52
N THR A 272 -1.74 -19.09 -14.46
CA THR A 272 -3.15 -18.88 -14.11
C THR A 272 -3.44 -19.60 -12.80
N VAL A 273 -3.80 -18.84 -11.76
CA VAL A 273 -4.01 -19.35 -10.40
C VAL A 273 -5.49 -19.18 -10.05
N GLN A 274 -6.17 -20.30 -9.84
CA GLN A 274 -7.60 -20.32 -9.50
C GLN A 274 -7.87 -19.66 -8.13
N PRO A 275 -9.12 -19.22 -7.86
CA PRO A 275 -9.49 -18.66 -6.57
C PRO A 275 -9.16 -19.60 -5.41
N LEU A 276 -8.70 -19.05 -4.29
CA LEU A 276 -8.44 -19.80 -3.05
C LEU A 276 -7.57 -21.06 -3.26
N SER A 277 -6.65 -21.02 -4.21
CA SER A 277 -5.93 -22.22 -4.66
C SER A 277 -4.41 -22.04 -4.64
N MET A 278 -3.72 -23.17 -4.71
CA MET A 278 -2.27 -23.22 -4.83
C MET A 278 -1.87 -23.80 -6.19
N PHE A 279 -1.10 -23.03 -6.94
CA PHE A 279 -0.56 -23.43 -8.24
C PHE A 279 0.92 -23.76 -8.13
N LYS A 280 1.41 -24.67 -8.98
CA LYS A 280 2.80 -25.16 -8.95
C LYS A 280 3.48 -24.94 -10.28
N VAL A 281 4.71 -24.43 -10.22
CA VAL A 281 5.59 -24.26 -11.37
C VAL A 281 6.91 -24.96 -11.09
N ARG A 282 7.45 -25.68 -12.07
CA ARG A 282 8.74 -26.35 -11.95
C ARG A 282 9.80 -25.58 -12.71
N ILE A 283 10.97 -25.45 -12.10
CA ILE A 283 12.11 -24.75 -12.66
C ILE A 283 13.30 -25.67 -12.55
N GLN A 284 14.01 -25.88 -13.65
CA GLN A 284 15.20 -26.72 -13.68
C GLN A 284 16.32 -26.02 -14.44
N LYS A 285 17.56 -26.30 -14.07
CA LYS A 285 18.72 -25.85 -14.84
C LYS A 285 18.77 -26.63 -16.15
N GLY A 286 19.03 -25.95 -17.26
CA GLY A 286 19.20 -26.58 -18.56
C GLY A 286 18.78 -25.69 -19.72
N ASP A 287 19.03 -26.19 -20.93
CA ASP A 287 18.62 -25.52 -22.16
C ASP A 287 17.11 -25.67 -22.39
N SER A 288 16.44 -24.53 -22.48
CA SER A 288 15.00 -24.43 -22.73
C SER A 288 14.60 -24.63 -24.20
N GLY A 289 15.57 -24.82 -25.11
CA GLY A 289 15.32 -24.87 -26.55
C GLY A 289 14.80 -23.52 -27.07
N GLY A 290 15.32 -22.42 -26.52
CA GLY A 290 14.92 -21.05 -26.87
C GLY A 290 13.60 -20.55 -26.28
N LYS A 291 12.97 -21.30 -25.36
CA LYS A 291 11.74 -20.88 -24.66
C LYS A 291 11.98 -19.85 -23.56
N THR A 292 13.13 -19.90 -22.90
CA THR A 292 13.57 -18.89 -21.92
C THR A 292 14.41 -17.84 -22.64
N LYS A 293 13.91 -16.60 -22.71
CA LYS A 293 14.56 -15.50 -23.44
C LYS A 293 15.16 -14.49 -22.48
N VAL A 294 16.40 -14.08 -22.72
CA VAL A 294 17.02 -12.95 -22.01
C VAL A 294 16.49 -11.65 -22.60
N ALA A 295 16.04 -10.74 -21.74
CA ALA A 295 15.51 -9.44 -22.15
C ALA A 295 16.60 -8.58 -22.80
N LYS A 296 16.21 -7.82 -23.83
CA LYS A 296 17.06 -6.81 -24.47
C LYS A 296 17.06 -5.55 -23.63
N LEU A 297 18.23 -4.95 -23.46
CA LEU A 297 18.41 -3.74 -22.66
C LEU A 297 18.83 -2.58 -23.55
N ALA A 298 18.24 -1.41 -23.33
CA ALA A 298 18.65 -0.20 -24.02
C ALA A 298 18.63 1.03 -23.11
N SER A 299 19.67 1.85 -23.19
CA SER A 299 19.81 3.10 -22.43
C SER A 299 20.62 4.11 -23.24
N LYS A 300 20.31 5.41 -23.09
CA LYS A 300 21.14 6.49 -23.65
C LYS A 300 22.54 6.50 -23.03
N ASP A 301 22.64 6.20 -21.74
CA ASP A 301 23.89 6.05 -21.01
C ASP A 301 23.88 4.71 -20.28
N ALA A 302 24.66 3.74 -20.78
CA ALA A 302 24.77 2.42 -20.18
C ALA A 302 25.58 2.42 -18.88
N SER A 303 26.49 3.38 -18.70
CA SER A 303 27.45 3.37 -17.58
C SER A 303 26.79 3.59 -16.23
N ILE A 304 25.72 4.41 -16.20
CA ILE A 304 24.95 4.78 -15.00
C ILE A 304 24.22 3.58 -14.36
N TRP A 305 23.95 2.56 -15.17
CA TRP A 305 23.25 1.37 -14.72
C TRP A 305 24.18 0.34 -14.09
N GLU A 306 25.52 0.49 -14.21
CA GLU A 306 26.51 -0.42 -13.61
C GLU A 306 26.29 -1.91 -13.96
N LEU A 307 25.61 -2.17 -15.09
CA LEU A 307 25.34 -3.52 -15.57
C LEU A 307 26.65 -4.11 -16.10
N ARG A 308 27.21 -5.09 -15.38
CA ARG A 308 28.48 -5.76 -15.75
C ARG A 308 28.35 -6.60 -17.03
N ALA A 309 29.47 -7.20 -17.48
CA ALA A 309 29.62 -8.01 -18.69
C ALA A 309 28.53 -9.07 -18.96
N ASN A 310 27.71 -9.43 -17.97
CA ASN A 310 26.57 -10.30 -18.15
C ASN A 310 25.44 -9.63 -18.97
N TRP A 311 25.45 -8.33 -19.19
CA TRP A 311 24.36 -7.63 -19.89
C TRP A 311 24.90 -6.78 -21.03
N ASN A 312 24.33 -6.95 -22.22
CA ASN A 312 24.57 -6.05 -23.35
C ASN A 312 23.50 -4.94 -23.31
N VAL A 313 23.93 -3.69 -23.17
CA VAL A 313 23.05 -2.51 -23.20
C VAL A 313 23.28 -1.76 -24.49
N GLU A 314 22.25 -1.71 -25.32
CA GLU A 314 22.29 -1.11 -26.66
C GLU A 314 21.80 0.35 -26.63
N SER A 315 22.08 1.08 -27.71
CA SER A 315 21.47 2.39 -27.93
C SER A 315 19.96 2.22 -28.21
N PRO A 316 19.09 3.05 -27.61
CA PRO A 316 17.66 2.88 -27.76
C PRO A 316 17.16 3.33 -29.14
N SER A 317 16.30 2.51 -29.75
CA SER A 317 15.52 2.89 -30.95
C SER A 317 14.23 3.65 -30.62
N GLY A 318 13.79 3.64 -29.35
CA GLY A 318 12.60 4.31 -28.85
C GLY A 318 12.26 3.88 -27.42
N ALA A 319 11.54 4.73 -26.68
CA ALA A 319 11.22 4.50 -25.26
C ALA A 319 9.87 3.79 -25.03
N ASP A 320 8.96 3.86 -26.00
CA ASP A 320 7.60 3.29 -25.89
C ASP A 320 7.59 1.81 -25.54
N LEU A 321 6.59 1.39 -24.78
CA LEU A 321 6.32 0.01 -24.43
C LEU A 321 5.12 -0.50 -25.22
N GLU A 322 5.19 -1.72 -25.74
CA GLU A 322 4.08 -2.31 -26.50
C GLU A 322 3.96 -3.82 -26.25
N THR A 323 2.73 -4.26 -25.98
CA THR A 323 2.35 -5.67 -25.85
C THR A 323 1.12 -5.93 -26.71
N ASP A 324 0.63 -7.17 -26.74
CA ASP A 324 -0.59 -7.52 -27.49
C ASP A 324 -1.87 -6.90 -26.87
N TYR A 325 -1.77 -6.29 -25.69
CA TYR A 325 -2.90 -5.80 -24.88
C TYR A 325 -2.89 -4.30 -24.60
N LEU A 326 -1.71 -3.68 -24.67
CA LEU A 326 -1.51 -2.30 -24.23
C LEU A 326 -0.30 -1.68 -24.91
N LYS A 327 -0.44 -0.42 -25.29
CA LYS A 327 0.68 0.43 -25.75
C LYS A 327 0.82 1.64 -24.84
N VAL A 328 2.06 1.93 -24.44
CA VAL A 328 2.40 3.03 -23.55
C VAL A 328 3.43 3.92 -24.23
N SER A 329 3.07 5.18 -24.42
CA SER A 329 3.98 6.23 -24.90
C SER A 329 4.84 6.72 -23.75
N ILE A 330 6.15 6.79 -23.99
CA ILE A 330 7.15 7.18 -23.00
C ILE A 330 7.94 8.38 -23.53
N ASP A 331 8.14 9.38 -22.67
CA ASP A 331 9.02 10.49 -23.00
C ASP A 331 10.47 10.01 -23.15
N SER A 332 11.03 10.14 -24.35
CA SER A 332 12.37 9.62 -24.65
C SER A 332 13.50 10.34 -23.90
N THR A 333 13.24 11.49 -23.30
CA THR A 333 14.23 12.26 -22.53
C THR A 333 14.25 11.80 -21.08
N THR A 334 13.08 11.73 -20.45
CA THR A 334 12.92 11.49 -19.01
C THR A 334 12.64 10.03 -18.67
N GLY A 335 12.13 9.23 -19.61
CA GLY A 335 11.63 7.87 -19.35
C GLY A 335 10.25 7.84 -18.69
N SER A 336 9.59 8.99 -18.55
CA SER A 336 8.29 9.11 -17.89
C SER A 336 7.12 8.71 -18.79
N LEU A 337 6.05 8.21 -18.16
CA LEU A 337 4.76 7.95 -18.81
C LEU A 337 4.17 9.22 -19.45
N GLN A 338 3.65 9.11 -20.67
CA GLN A 338 2.97 10.21 -21.40
C GLN A 338 1.51 9.89 -21.72
N SER A 339 1.25 8.72 -22.32
CA SER A 339 -0.10 8.29 -22.66
C SER A 339 -0.20 6.78 -22.78
N VAL A 340 -1.43 6.28 -22.70
CA VAL A 340 -1.74 4.85 -22.81
C VAL A 340 -2.79 4.65 -23.89
N SER A 341 -2.53 3.75 -24.83
CA SER A 341 -3.47 3.36 -25.87
C SER A 341 -3.92 1.91 -25.66
N LEU A 342 -5.23 1.73 -25.57
CA LEU A 342 -5.87 0.44 -25.37
C LEU A 342 -6.07 -0.29 -26.71
N ASN A 343 -6.37 -1.58 -26.67
CA ASN A 343 -6.63 -2.40 -27.86
C ASN A 343 -7.80 -1.92 -28.73
N ASP A 344 -8.78 -1.23 -28.14
CA ASP A 344 -9.89 -0.61 -28.88
C ASP A 344 -9.49 0.69 -29.59
N LYS A 345 -8.19 1.02 -29.59
CA LYS A 345 -7.57 2.25 -30.12
C LYS A 345 -7.96 3.52 -29.38
N SER A 346 -8.63 3.43 -28.23
CA SER A 346 -8.79 4.58 -27.35
C SER A 346 -7.44 4.96 -26.73
N THR A 347 -7.19 6.26 -26.62
CA THR A 347 -5.98 6.80 -26.01
C THR A 347 -6.35 7.65 -24.81
N PHE A 348 -5.63 7.46 -23.72
CA PHE A 348 -5.72 8.22 -22.49
C PHE A 348 -4.41 9.00 -22.32
N ASP A 349 -4.51 10.33 -22.30
CA ASP A 349 -3.39 11.18 -21.88
C ASP A 349 -3.21 11.05 -20.37
N CYS A 350 -2.01 10.68 -19.92
CA CYS A 350 -1.68 10.54 -18.51
C CYS A 350 -0.18 10.73 -18.34
N GLN A 351 0.27 11.97 -18.27
CA GLN A 351 1.67 12.29 -18.07
C GLN A 351 2.06 12.14 -16.61
N GLN A 352 3.11 11.36 -16.31
CA GLN A 352 3.69 11.31 -14.98
C GLN A 352 4.86 12.28 -14.85
N THR A 353 4.87 13.09 -13.79
CA THR A 353 5.99 13.95 -13.41
C THR A 353 6.26 13.87 -11.91
N TRP A 354 7.45 14.32 -11.50
CA TRP A 354 7.89 14.29 -10.12
C TRP A 354 8.25 15.68 -9.66
N HIS A 355 7.89 16.00 -8.42
CA HIS A 355 8.05 17.34 -7.88
C HIS A 355 8.58 17.29 -6.46
N ASN A 356 9.44 18.25 -6.13
CA ASN A 356 9.93 18.47 -4.77
C ASN A 356 9.47 19.83 -4.27
N TYR A 357 8.84 19.86 -3.11
CA TYR A 357 8.74 21.06 -2.29
C TYR A 357 9.94 21.10 -1.35
N ARG A 358 10.75 22.14 -1.47
CA ARG A 358 11.93 22.38 -0.63
C ARG A 358 11.62 23.44 0.40
N GLU A 359 12.40 23.46 1.48
CA GLU A 359 12.19 24.38 2.60
C GLU A 359 10.79 24.22 3.21
N ALA A 360 10.26 22.99 3.23
CA ALA A 360 8.99 22.67 3.86
C ALA A 360 9.06 22.94 5.38
N GLY A 361 8.08 23.67 5.90
CA GLY A 361 8.01 24.12 7.30
C GLY A 361 7.04 23.30 8.16
N GLY A 362 6.60 22.14 7.67
CA GLY A 362 5.65 21.27 8.36
C GLY A 362 6.28 20.47 9.50
N GLY A 363 5.50 19.54 10.06
CA GLY A 363 5.95 18.52 11.02
C GLY A 363 5.23 17.18 10.77
N ALA A 364 5.18 16.31 11.77
CA ALA A 364 4.57 14.99 11.62
C ALA A 364 3.08 15.06 11.22
N TYR A 365 2.33 16.03 11.76
CA TYR A 365 0.90 16.25 11.48
C TYR A 365 0.67 17.23 10.33
N LEU A 366 1.40 18.34 10.34
CA LEU A 366 1.14 19.47 9.45
C LEU A 366 1.95 19.40 8.16
N MET A 367 1.32 19.73 7.04
CA MET A 367 1.99 20.07 5.80
C MET A 367 2.06 21.61 5.68
N ARG A 368 3.26 22.16 5.46
CA ARG A 368 3.46 23.60 5.22
C ARG A 368 4.44 23.80 4.09
N LEU A 369 3.91 24.19 2.94
CA LEU A 369 4.65 24.34 1.70
C LEU A 369 4.86 25.84 1.42
N HIS A 370 6.09 26.33 1.59
CA HIS A 370 6.43 27.74 1.44
C HIS A 370 6.89 28.11 0.02
N THR A 371 7.28 27.11 -0.77
CA THR A 371 7.83 27.28 -2.11
C THR A 371 6.91 26.66 -3.16
N ASN A 372 7.08 27.07 -4.41
CA ASN A 372 6.49 26.35 -5.53
C ASN A 372 7.22 25.02 -5.74
N PRO A 373 6.52 23.96 -6.19
CA PRO A 373 7.16 22.69 -6.48
C PRO A 373 8.21 22.85 -7.57
N ARG A 374 9.39 22.28 -7.37
CA ARG A 374 10.40 22.14 -8.42
C ARG A 374 10.22 20.78 -9.08
N GLU A 375 10.01 20.77 -10.39
CA GLU A 375 9.98 19.53 -11.16
C GLU A 375 11.37 18.89 -11.16
N VAL A 376 11.42 17.58 -10.93
CA VAL A 376 12.63 16.76 -11.08
C VAL A 376 12.71 16.36 -12.55
N THR A 377 13.82 16.66 -13.22
CA THR A 377 13.98 16.43 -14.67
C THR A 377 15.25 15.66 -15.02
N ASP A 378 16.17 15.52 -14.06
CA ASP A 378 17.46 14.84 -14.16
C ASP A 378 17.29 13.32 -14.04
N TYR A 379 16.62 12.74 -15.02
CA TYR A 379 16.39 11.30 -15.10
C TYR A 379 17.32 10.60 -16.07
N GLN A 380 17.66 9.38 -15.70
CA GLN A 380 18.27 8.39 -16.58
C GLN A 380 17.33 7.22 -16.67
N TRP A 381 17.22 6.62 -17.85
CA TRP A 381 16.30 5.51 -18.04
C TRP A 381 16.94 4.31 -18.75
N LEU A 382 16.47 3.11 -18.40
CA LEU A 382 16.83 1.83 -18.98
C LEU A 382 15.56 1.12 -19.43
N LYS A 383 15.46 0.86 -20.73
CA LYS A 383 14.41 0.03 -21.30
C LYS A 383 14.81 -1.44 -21.22
N VAL A 384 13.88 -2.27 -20.76
CA VAL A 384 13.98 -3.72 -20.72
C VAL A 384 12.86 -4.27 -21.58
N THR A 385 13.22 -5.00 -22.64
CA THR A 385 12.27 -5.54 -23.62
C THR A 385 12.37 -7.06 -23.65
N GLY A 386 11.30 -7.75 -23.27
CA GLY A 386 11.19 -9.20 -23.39
C GLY A 386 9.80 -9.66 -23.80
N PRO A 387 9.60 -10.97 -24.01
CA PRO A 387 8.35 -11.52 -24.53
C PRO A 387 7.17 -11.49 -23.54
N LEU A 388 7.45 -11.46 -22.23
CA LEU A 388 6.44 -11.50 -21.18
C LEU A 388 6.19 -10.15 -20.54
N ARG A 389 7.22 -9.30 -20.49
CA ARG A 389 7.14 -7.95 -19.91
C ARG A 389 8.05 -7.00 -20.66
N GLN A 390 7.56 -5.79 -20.85
CA GLN A 390 8.40 -4.64 -21.19
C GLN A 390 8.34 -3.62 -20.05
N SER A 391 9.46 -2.94 -19.80
CA SER A 391 9.54 -1.94 -18.74
C SER A 391 10.55 -0.84 -19.02
N ILE A 392 10.29 0.34 -18.48
CA ILE A 392 11.25 1.42 -18.34
C ILE A 392 11.60 1.56 -16.87
N TYR A 393 12.88 1.42 -16.55
CA TYR A 393 13.42 1.88 -15.27
C TYR A 393 13.83 3.33 -15.42
N GLN A 394 13.42 4.19 -14.50
CA GLN A 394 13.75 5.60 -14.40
C GLN A 394 14.46 5.84 -13.06
N LYS A 395 15.62 6.47 -13.10
CA LYS A 395 16.50 6.69 -11.95
C LYS A 395 16.82 8.18 -11.79
N SER A 396 16.62 8.70 -10.59
CA SER A 396 17.14 9.98 -10.11
C SER A 396 17.80 9.79 -8.74
N VAL A 397 18.12 10.89 -8.03
CA VAL A 397 18.78 10.85 -6.72
C VAL A 397 17.98 10.06 -5.68
N ASN A 398 16.66 10.29 -5.58
CA ASN A 398 15.82 9.72 -4.53
C ASN A 398 14.84 8.64 -5.04
N VAL A 399 14.79 8.41 -6.35
CA VAL A 399 13.77 7.56 -6.99
C VAL A 399 14.43 6.55 -7.92
N LEU A 400 14.16 5.27 -7.70
CA LEU A 400 14.25 4.24 -8.73
C LEU A 400 12.84 3.72 -9.01
N GLN A 401 12.28 4.10 -10.16
CA GLN A 401 10.97 3.66 -10.60
C GLN A 401 11.09 2.66 -11.74
N ARG A 402 10.22 1.64 -11.77
CA ARG A 402 9.95 0.79 -12.94
C ARG A 402 8.50 0.99 -13.35
N THR A 403 8.28 1.48 -14.56
CA THR A 403 6.98 1.44 -15.25
C THR A 403 6.97 0.25 -16.18
N SER A 404 5.97 -0.63 -16.09
CA SER A 404 5.92 -1.88 -16.87
C SER A 404 4.53 -2.27 -17.34
N ILE A 405 4.49 -3.02 -18.43
CA ILE A 405 3.30 -3.66 -18.98
C ILE A 405 3.58 -5.14 -19.25
N ASN A 406 2.61 -6.00 -18.94
CA ASN A 406 2.74 -7.45 -19.03
C ASN A 406 2.03 -7.98 -20.28
N ASN A 407 2.67 -8.87 -21.04
CA ASN A 407 2.07 -9.51 -22.20
C ASN A 407 1.28 -10.77 -21.80
N VAL A 408 0.13 -10.55 -21.16
CA VAL A 408 -0.71 -11.61 -20.59
C VAL A 408 -2.18 -11.32 -20.85
N GLN A 409 -2.96 -12.37 -21.13
CA GLN A 409 -4.40 -12.22 -21.37
C GLN A 409 -5.14 -11.84 -20.08
N GLY A 410 -6.16 -10.99 -20.21
CA GLY A 410 -7.04 -10.59 -19.12
C GLY A 410 -6.81 -9.17 -18.68
N LEU A 411 -7.21 -8.86 -17.44
CA LEU A 411 -7.10 -7.51 -16.88
C LEU A 411 -5.66 -7.13 -16.56
N SER A 412 -4.83 -8.04 -16.04
CA SER A 412 -3.40 -7.78 -15.78
C SER A 412 -2.59 -7.36 -17.03
N GLY A 413 -3.04 -7.70 -18.24
CA GLY A 413 -2.41 -7.24 -19.48
C GLY A 413 -2.80 -5.82 -19.90
N GLN A 414 -3.86 -5.26 -19.30
CA GLN A 414 -4.44 -3.95 -19.61
C GLN A 414 -4.13 -2.91 -18.53
N GLU A 415 -3.19 -3.21 -17.64
CA GLU A 415 -2.75 -2.36 -16.54
C GLU A 415 -1.35 -1.79 -16.82
N VAL A 416 -1.09 -0.58 -16.34
CA VAL A 416 0.29 -0.08 -16.21
C VAL A 416 0.73 -0.28 -14.75
N ASP A 417 1.71 -1.16 -14.56
CA ASP A 417 2.33 -1.41 -13.26
C ASP A 417 3.46 -0.40 -13.02
N ILE A 418 3.46 0.26 -11.86
CA ILE A 418 4.57 1.07 -11.39
C ILE A 418 5.10 0.51 -10.08
N SER A 419 6.41 0.27 -10.01
CA SER A 419 7.10 -0.10 -8.77
C SER A 419 8.17 0.95 -8.48
N MET A 420 8.27 1.45 -7.25
CA MET A 420 9.17 2.52 -6.88
C MET A 420 9.96 2.13 -5.63
N LEU A 421 11.27 2.34 -5.65
CA LEU A 421 12.10 2.44 -4.45
C LEU A 421 12.35 3.93 -4.19
N ILE A 422 11.89 4.42 -3.05
CA ILE A 422 12.04 5.81 -2.60
C ILE A 422 13.04 5.87 -1.46
N ASP A 423 14.01 6.78 -1.57
CA ASP A 423 15.00 7.05 -0.52
C ASP A 423 15.27 8.55 -0.42
N ILE A 424 14.57 9.23 0.49
CA ILE A 424 14.78 10.65 0.81
C ILE A 424 15.59 10.84 2.10
N THR A 425 16.27 9.80 2.60
CA THR A 425 16.92 9.82 3.93
C THR A 425 18.04 10.85 4.06
N LYS A 426 18.58 11.33 2.93
CA LYS A 426 19.63 12.35 2.87
C LYS A 426 19.09 13.76 2.68
N GLU A 427 17.79 13.91 2.48
CA GLU A 427 17.15 15.19 2.24
C GLU A 427 16.87 15.94 3.54
N LYS A 428 16.51 17.22 3.42
CA LYS A 428 16.11 18.08 4.54
C LYS A 428 14.92 18.93 4.12
N ASN A 429 13.93 19.06 5.00
CA ASN A 429 12.73 19.88 4.78
C ASN A 429 12.17 19.74 3.37
N THR A 430 11.93 18.49 2.98
CA THR A 430 11.57 18.10 1.62
C THR A 430 10.32 17.22 1.64
N GLU A 431 9.36 17.58 0.80
CA GLU A 431 8.22 16.73 0.47
C GLU A 431 8.31 16.36 -1.02
N LEU A 432 8.30 15.06 -1.30
CA LEU A 432 8.41 14.48 -2.65
C LEU A 432 7.04 14.04 -3.14
N MET A 433 6.63 14.51 -4.31
CA MET A 433 5.34 14.20 -4.91
C MET A 433 5.53 13.57 -6.28
N THR A 434 4.60 12.69 -6.64
CA THR A 434 4.37 12.32 -8.05
C THR A 434 3.05 12.94 -8.50
N ARG A 435 2.98 13.33 -9.77
CA ARG A 435 1.79 13.92 -10.37
C ARG A 435 1.43 13.14 -11.63
N PHE A 436 0.16 12.75 -11.74
CA PHE A 436 -0.42 12.17 -12.95
C PHE A 436 -1.35 13.21 -13.57
N SER A 437 -1.05 13.63 -14.79
CA SER A 437 -1.73 14.74 -15.46
C SER A 437 -2.46 14.25 -16.71
N THR A 438 -3.76 14.48 -16.74
CA THR A 438 -4.58 14.24 -17.94
C THR A 438 -4.72 15.54 -18.74
N LYS A 439 -5.35 15.47 -19.92
CA LYS A 439 -5.78 16.67 -20.67
C LYS A 439 -7.24 17.06 -20.35
N TRP A 440 -7.86 16.44 -19.35
CA TRP A 440 -9.26 16.68 -19.01
C TRP A 440 -9.41 17.99 -18.24
N GLN A 441 -10.40 18.80 -18.64
CA GLN A 441 -10.71 20.05 -17.94
C GLN A 441 -11.75 19.76 -16.86
N LYS A 442 -11.38 19.98 -15.58
CA LYS A 442 -12.25 19.77 -14.42
C LYS A 442 -12.92 18.38 -14.38
N PRO A 443 -12.15 17.27 -14.41
CA PRO A 443 -12.73 15.95 -14.26
C PRO A 443 -13.42 15.79 -12.90
N ILE A 444 -14.34 14.84 -12.80
CA ILE A 444 -14.87 14.40 -11.51
C ILE A 444 -13.76 13.60 -10.81
N THR A 445 -13.53 13.87 -9.53
CA THR A 445 -12.39 13.33 -8.79
C THR A 445 -12.82 12.67 -7.49
N PHE A 446 -12.15 11.58 -7.13
CA PHE A 446 -12.46 10.80 -5.93
C PHE A 446 -11.21 10.28 -5.23
N THR A 447 -11.23 10.20 -3.90
CA THR A 447 -10.36 9.29 -3.14
C THR A 447 -11.18 8.29 -2.36
N ASP A 448 -10.59 7.15 -2.02
CA ASP A 448 -11.27 6.17 -1.19
C ASP A 448 -11.31 6.57 0.30
N SER A 449 -12.33 6.08 0.99
CA SER A 449 -12.42 6.09 2.46
C SER A 449 -12.16 4.69 2.97
N VAL A 450 -11.01 4.49 3.61
CA VAL A 450 -10.54 3.21 4.20
C VAL A 450 -10.67 1.98 3.27
N GLY A 451 -10.56 2.17 1.96
CA GLY A 451 -10.70 1.10 0.96
C GLY A 451 -12.12 0.55 0.79
N MET A 452 -13.16 1.26 1.26
CA MET A 452 -14.56 0.80 1.20
C MET A 452 -15.42 1.54 0.16
N GLN A 453 -15.28 2.86 0.07
CA GLN A 453 -16.12 3.70 -0.80
C GLN A 453 -15.29 4.81 -1.46
N LEU A 454 -15.65 5.24 -2.66
CA LEU A 454 -15.05 6.42 -3.30
C LEU A 454 -15.86 7.66 -2.95
N LEU A 455 -15.21 8.63 -2.33
CA LEU A 455 -15.78 9.92 -1.95
C LEU A 455 -15.34 11.00 -2.94
N LYS A 456 -16.31 11.78 -3.43
CA LYS A 456 -16.02 12.89 -4.34
C LYS A 456 -15.17 13.94 -3.64
N ARG A 457 -14.10 14.39 -4.30
CA ARG A 457 -13.15 15.39 -3.80
C ARG A 457 -13.14 16.57 -4.76
N ASP A 458 -13.53 17.74 -4.27
CA ASP A 458 -13.48 18.96 -5.06
C ASP A 458 -12.19 19.73 -4.77
N TYR A 459 -11.72 20.48 -5.76
CA TYR A 459 -10.65 21.45 -5.55
C TYR A 459 -11.23 22.75 -4.99
N TYR A 460 -10.62 23.25 -3.93
CA TYR A 460 -10.96 24.55 -3.35
C TYR A 460 -9.81 25.53 -3.55
N LYS A 461 -10.13 26.80 -3.81
CA LYS A 461 -9.14 27.90 -3.91
C LYS A 461 -8.59 28.27 -2.52
N LEU A 462 -7.93 27.32 -1.89
CA LEU A 462 -7.26 27.38 -0.60
C LEU A 462 -5.75 27.16 -0.79
N PRO A 463 -4.92 27.46 0.23
CA PRO A 463 -3.52 27.05 0.23
C PRO A 463 -3.33 25.58 -0.17
N VAL A 464 -2.21 25.26 -0.82
CA VAL A 464 -1.94 23.94 -1.42
C VAL A 464 -2.20 22.79 -0.45
N GLN A 465 -1.65 22.91 0.77
CA GLN A 465 -1.73 21.89 1.81
C GLN A 465 -3.16 21.60 2.29
N ASN A 466 -4.11 22.53 2.08
CA ASN A 466 -5.49 22.39 2.53
C ASN A 466 -6.35 21.58 1.53
N ASN A 467 -5.83 21.29 0.34
CA ASN A 467 -6.53 20.52 -0.71
C ASN A 467 -6.14 19.04 -0.72
N TYR A 468 -5.33 18.61 0.25
CA TYR A 468 -4.95 17.21 0.37
C TYR A 468 -6.02 16.42 1.13
N TYR A 469 -6.35 15.25 0.60
CA TYR A 469 -7.24 14.26 1.18
C TYR A 469 -6.48 12.95 1.39
N PRO A 470 -6.90 12.11 2.36
CA PRO A 470 -6.40 10.74 2.43
C PRO A 470 -6.68 9.99 1.13
N MET A 471 -5.68 9.24 0.69
CA MET A 471 -5.73 8.21 -0.35
C MET A 471 -5.26 6.89 0.28
N PRO A 472 -6.11 6.18 1.04
CA PRO A 472 -5.73 4.91 1.66
C PRO A 472 -5.42 3.78 0.67
N THR A 473 -6.06 3.78 -0.51
CA THR A 473 -5.83 2.78 -1.55
C THR A 473 -5.91 3.34 -2.97
N ALA A 474 -6.70 4.38 -3.24
CA ALA A 474 -6.99 4.82 -4.60
C ALA A 474 -7.35 6.30 -4.74
N ALA A 475 -6.91 6.88 -5.87
CA ALA A 475 -7.35 8.17 -6.38
C ALA A 475 -7.90 7.99 -7.80
N VAL A 476 -9.00 8.64 -8.13
CA VAL A 476 -9.73 8.45 -9.39
C VAL A 476 -10.02 9.80 -10.04
N LEU A 477 -9.82 9.88 -11.36
CA LEU A 477 -10.25 10.98 -12.21
C LEU A 477 -11.19 10.44 -13.29
N GLN A 478 -12.24 11.19 -13.61
CA GLN A 478 -13.21 10.81 -14.62
C GLN A 478 -13.63 11.99 -15.49
N ASN A 479 -13.70 11.77 -16.80
CA ASN A 479 -14.22 12.73 -17.76
C ASN A 479 -15.19 12.03 -18.73
N GLY A 480 -16.48 12.33 -18.59
CA GLY A 480 -17.55 11.58 -19.25
C GLY A 480 -17.46 10.08 -18.93
N LYS A 481 -17.32 9.26 -19.98
CA LYS A 481 -17.16 7.80 -19.86
C LYS A 481 -15.72 7.33 -19.64
N GLN A 482 -14.71 8.20 -19.72
CA GLN A 482 -13.32 7.81 -19.50
C GLN A 482 -12.98 7.94 -18.02
N ARG A 483 -12.37 6.91 -17.43
CA ARG A 483 -11.95 6.91 -16.03
C ARG A 483 -10.50 6.43 -15.90
N LEU A 484 -9.71 7.19 -15.15
CA LEU A 484 -8.38 6.82 -14.68
C LEU A 484 -8.47 6.49 -13.20
N SER A 485 -8.15 5.25 -12.82
CA SER A 485 -7.98 4.86 -11.43
C SER A 485 -6.51 4.61 -11.14
N ILE A 486 -5.99 5.21 -10.08
CA ILE A 486 -4.61 5.08 -9.61
C ILE A 486 -4.68 4.42 -8.24
N VAL A 487 -4.17 3.19 -8.14
CA VAL A 487 -4.25 2.39 -6.92
C VAL A 487 -2.86 2.19 -6.32
N SER A 488 -2.73 2.15 -5.00
CA SER A 488 -1.45 2.00 -4.28
C SER A 488 -1.53 0.92 -3.20
N ASN A 489 -0.37 0.32 -2.87
CA ASN A 489 -0.21 -0.54 -1.70
C ASN A 489 0.26 0.19 -0.43
N VAL A 490 0.33 1.52 -0.47
CA VAL A 490 0.66 2.40 0.65
C VAL A 490 -0.38 3.51 0.72
N GLU A 491 -0.72 3.95 1.92
CA GLU A 491 -1.57 5.11 2.14
C GLU A 491 -0.81 6.41 1.86
N HIS A 492 -1.46 7.33 1.15
CA HIS A 492 -0.87 8.62 0.78
C HIS A 492 -1.83 9.77 1.10
N GLY A 493 -1.31 11.01 1.07
CA GLY A 493 -2.12 12.20 0.78
C GLY A 493 -2.21 12.45 -0.72
N ALA A 494 -3.39 12.75 -1.24
CA ALA A 494 -3.59 13.15 -2.64
C ALA A 494 -4.39 14.45 -2.74
N ARG A 495 -4.08 15.27 -3.74
CA ARG A 495 -4.88 16.45 -4.12
C ARG A 495 -5.17 16.45 -5.61
N PHE A 496 -6.32 16.97 -5.99
CA PHE A 496 -6.71 17.15 -7.38
C PHE A 496 -6.57 18.61 -7.78
N LEU A 497 -6.19 18.84 -9.03
CA LEU A 497 -5.97 20.16 -9.60
C LEU A 497 -7.00 20.43 -10.69
N GLU A 498 -7.41 21.70 -10.85
CA GLU A 498 -8.43 22.10 -11.85
C GLU A 498 -8.05 21.72 -13.30
N ASN A 499 -6.75 21.55 -13.57
CA ASN A 499 -6.21 21.16 -14.87
C ASN A 499 -6.27 19.64 -15.16
N GLY A 500 -6.97 18.85 -14.33
CA GLY A 500 -7.11 17.41 -14.52
C GLY A 500 -5.89 16.60 -14.12
N SER A 501 -5.09 17.14 -13.20
CA SER A 501 -3.99 16.42 -12.56
C SER A 501 -4.37 15.94 -11.16
N VAL A 502 -3.80 14.81 -10.75
CA VAL A 502 -3.73 14.40 -9.34
C VAL A 502 -2.27 14.42 -8.90
N GLU A 503 -2.00 15.04 -7.76
CA GLU A 503 -0.71 15.04 -7.10
C GLU A 503 -0.80 14.18 -5.85
N ILE A 504 0.12 13.22 -5.72
CA ILE A 504 0.18 12.26 -4.62
C ILE A 504 1.49 12.52 -3.87
N ASN A 505 1.40 12.75 -2.57
CA ASN A 505 2.56 12.92 -1.69
C ASN A 505 3.15 11.53 -1.37
N ILE A 506 4.39 11.33 -1.82
CA ILE A 506 5.08 10.04 -1.80
C ILE A 506 5.85 9.86 -0.49
N ASP A 507 6.67 10.83 -0.12
CA ASP A 507 7.45 10.77 1.12
C ASP A 507 7.84 12.19 1.57
N ARG A 508 8.11 12.36 2.87
CA ARG A 508 8.43 13.66 3.47
C ARG A 508 9.41 13.54 4.63
N ILE A 509 10.45 14.38 4.62
CA ILE A 509 11.41 14.51 5.72
C ILE A 509 11.42 15.95 6.21
N LEU A 510 11.22 16.13 7.52
CA LEU A 510 11.05 17.44 8.15
C LEU A 510 11.94 17.53 9.38
N ASN A 511 12.59 18.69 9.56
CA ASN A 511 13.65 18.90 10.53
C ASN A 511 13.22 19.80 11.69
N GLN A 512 11.91 19.91 11.93
CA GLN A 512 11.31 20.70 12.99
C GLN A 512 10.01 20.08 13.51
N ASP A 513 9.57 20.53 14.68
CA ASP A 513 8.26 20.23 15.28
C ASP A 513 7.19 21.18 14.72
N ASP A 514 5.94 20.72 14.67
CA ASP A 514 4.79 21.50 14.19
C ASP A 514 3.87 22.02 15.31
N GLY A 515 4.28 21.90 16.57
CA GLY A 515 3.57 22.42 17.72
C GLY A 515 2.31 21.63 18.07
N LYS A 516 2.22 20.36 17.66
CA LYS A 516 1.05 19.49 17.92
C LYS A 516 1.27 18.45 19.02
N GLY A 517 2.32 18.62 19.83
CA GLY A 517 2.53 17.86 21.07
C GLY A 517 3.67 16.84 21.04
N LEU A 518 4.31 16.62 19.89
CA LEU A 518 5.48 15.73 19.80
C LEU A 518 6.67 16.33 20.54
N GLY A 519 6.91 17.64 20.33
CA GLY A 519 7.89 18.43 21.05
C GLY A 519 9.18 18.69 20.26
N TYR A 520 10.08 19.48 20.84
CA TYR A 520 11.27 20.01 20.14
C TYR A 520 12.55 19.16 20.32
N GLY A 521 12.47 18.06 21.08
CA GLY A 521 13.61 17.18 21.33
C GLY A 521 13.97 16.35 20.09
N ALA A 522 15.22 15.86 20.00
CA ALA A 522 15.68 15.08 18.85
C ALA A 522 14.83 13.83 18.57
N ASP A 523 14.27 13.20 19.61
CA ASP A 523 13.37 12.04 19.50
C ASP A 523 11.98 12.39 18.96
N SER A 524 11.62 13.67 18.90
CA SER A 524 10.31 14.14 18.47
C SER A 524 10.28 14.61 17.02
N ILE A 525 11.45 14.82 16.39
CA ILE A 525 11.54 15.34 15.04
C ILE A 525 11.52 14.19 14.02
N PRO A 526 10.65 14.21 12.99
CA PRO A 526 10.50 13.10 12.03
C PRO A 526 11.63 13.09 10.97
N ILE A 527 12.86 12.82 11.42
CA ILE A 527 14.06 12.66 10.57
C ILE A 527 14.45 11.19 10.35
N ASP A 528 13.64 10.26 10.84
CA ASP A 528 13.83 8.81 10.83
C ASP A 528 13.26 8.12 9.59
N MET A 529 13.23 8.83 8.45
CA MET A 529 12.76 8.22 7.20
C MET A 529 13.61 7.01 6.86
N LYS A 530 12.97 5.97 6.31
CA LYS A 530 13.61 4.73 5.87
C LYS A 530 13.26 4.50 4.40
N PRO A 531 14.16 3.90 3.60
CA PRO A 531 13.83 3.56 2.21
C PRO A 531 12.58 2.68 2.14
N VAL A 532 11.73 2.92 1.15
CA VAL A 532 10.43 2.24 1.04
C VAL A 532 10.15 1.81 -0.39
N ASP A 533 9.66 0.58 -0.54
CA ASP A 533 9.17 0.04 -1.80
C ASP A 533 7.65 0.26 -1.92
N MET A 534 7.23 0.95 -2.97
CA MET A 534 5.83 1.28 -3.26
C MET A 534 5.41 0.68 -4.60
N LYS A 535 4.14 0.31 -4.71
CA LYS A 535 3.54 -0.20 -5.94
C LYS A 535 2.28 0.57 -6.25
N PHE A 536 2.18 0.99 -7.51
CA PHE A 536 0.98 1.55 -8.08
C PHE A 536 0.52 0.72 -9.27
N LYS A 537 -0.79 0.69 -9.51
CA LYS A 537 -1.36 0.28 -10.79
C LYS A 537 -2.20 1.42 -11.35
N LEU A 538 -2.11 1.66 -12.65
CA LEU A 538 -2.95 2.61 -13.36
C LEU A 538 -3.90 1.85 -14.27
N ILE A 539 -5.18 2.16 -14.10
CA ILE A 539 -6.30 1.49 -14.76
C ILE A 539 -7.04 2.54 -15.58
N PHE A 540 -7.18 2.26 -16.87
CA PHE A 540 -7.81 3.14 -17.85
C PHE A 540 -9.07 2.46 -18.35
N ASP A 541 -10.22 2.88 -17.82
CA ASP A 541 -11.50 2.25 -18.12
C ASP A 541 -12.40 3.17 -18.94
N ARG A 542 -13.28 2.53 -19.72
CA ARG A 542 -14.44 3.17 -20.34
C ARG A 542 -15.72 2.66 -19.68
N LEU A 543 -16.43 3.56 -19.01
CA LEU A 543 -17.68 3.27 -18.33
C LEU A 543 -18.81 3.07 -19.34
N GLU A 544 -19.76 2.18 -19.03
CA GLU A 544 -20.97 2.01 -19.83
C GLU A 544 -21.85 3.26 -19.80
N LYS A 545 -21.97 3.86 -18.61
CA LYS A 545 -22.73 5.09 -18.33
C LYS A 545 -21.82 6.08 -17.60
N GLU A 546 -22.11 7.36 -17.79
CA GLU A 546 -21.46 8.42 -17.02
C GLU A 546 -22.03 8.44 -15.60
N ASP A 547 -21.20 8.70 -14.60
CA ASP A 547 -21.69 8.93 -13.25
C ASP A 547 -22.52 10.23 -13.22
N ASP A 548 -23.53 10.26 -12.36
CA ASP A 548 -24.26 11.49 -12.07
C ASP A 548 -23.31 12.52 -11.43
N MET A 549 -23.20 13.69 -12.06
CA MET A 549 -22.40 14.83 -11.59
C MET A 549 -22.78 15.28 -10.17
N GLY A 550 -24.02 15.04 -9.75
CA GLY A 550 -24.54 15.32 -8.41
C GLY A 550 -24.20 14.28 -7.35
N SER A 551 -23.66 13.11 -7.73
CA SER A 551 -23.32 12.06 -6.76
C SER A 551 -22.07 12.42 -5.97
N HIS A 552 -22.17 12.33 -4.64
CA HIS A 552 -21.02 12.46 -3.73
C HIS A 552 -20.20 11.16 -3.59
N TYR A 553 -20.74 10.06 -4.08
CA TYR A 553 -20.15 8.72 -3.95
C TYR A 553 -20.00 8.07 -5.32
N SER A 554 -18.99 7.23 -5.47
CA SER A 554 -18.84 6.36 -6.62
C SER A 554 -18.31 4.99 -6.19
N THR A 555 -18.18 4.09 -7.15
CA THR A 555 -17.62 2.75 -6.95
C THR A 555 -16.47 2.52 -7.91
N HIS A 556 -15.54 1.66 -7.51
CA HIS A 556 -14.55 1.16 -8.45
C HIS A 556 -15.24 0.43 -9.61
N THR A 557 -14.67 0.57 -10.80
CA THR A 557 -14.98 -0.38 -11.89
C THR A 557 -14.56 -1.78 -11.46
N PHE A 558 -15.09 -2.81 -12.13
CA PHE A 558 -14.68 -4.19 -11.87
C PHE A 558 -13.16 -4.36 -12.01
N HIS A 559 -12.57 -3.76 -13.05
CA HIS A 559 -11.13 -3.78 -13.30
C HIS A 559 -10.34 -3.09 -12.18
N ALA A 560 -10.69 -1.85 -11.83
CA ALA A 560 -10.02 -1.13 -10.75
C ALA A 560 -10.16 -1.84 -9.40
N GLN A 561 -11.31 -2.45 -9.11
CA GLN A 561 -11.51 -3.21 -7.88
C GLN A 561 -10.58 -4.44 -7.81
N GLN A 562 -10.40 -5.16 -8.92
CA GLN A 562 -9.43 -6.26 -8.96
C GLN A 562 -8.00 -5.76 -8.81
N ALA A 563 -7.66 -4.61 -9.40
CA ALA A 563 -6.35 -3.99 -9.21
C ALA A 563 -6.09 -3.61 -7.75
N VAL A 564 -7.07 -3.02 -7.04
CA VAL A 564 -6.99 -2.74 -5.59
C VAL A 564 -6.75 -4.04 -4.81
N GLN A 565 -7.51 -5.11 -5.10
CA GLN A 565 -7.36 -6.38 -4.40
C GLN A 565 -6.00 -7.05 -4.68
N THR A 566 -5.51 -7.02 -5.92
CA THR A 566 -4.24 -7.65 -6.30
C THR A 566 -3.02 -6.85 -5.84
N VAL A 567 -3.12 -5.53 -5.69
CA VAL A 567 -2.02 -4.71 -5.17
C VAL A 567 -1.88 -4.82 -3.64
N ILE A 568 -3.00 -4.96 -2.91
CA ILE A 568 -3.02 -5.11 -1.44
C ILE A 568 -2.80 -6.58 -1.01
N TYR A 569 -3.41 -7.51 -1.74
CA TYR A 569 -3.33 -8.96 -1.48
C TYR A 569 -2.73 -9.71 -2.67
N PRO A 570 -1.47 -9.43 -3.04
CA PRO A 570 -0.82 -10.13 -4.14
C PRO A 570 -0.69 -11.63 -3.81
N PRO A 571 -0.67 -12.50 -4.83
CA PRO A 571 -0.39 -13.91 -4.61
C PRO A 571 0.93 -14.13 -3.89
N ILE A 572 0.95 -15.09 -2.96
CA ILE A 572 2.15 -15.41 -2.17
C ILE A 572 2.94 -16.50 -2.87
N LEU A 573 4.21 -16.22 -3.16
CA LEU A 573 5.14 -17.17 -3.77
C LEU A 573 5.96 -17.87 -2.69
N PHE A 574 6.16 -19.17 -2.88
CA PHE A 574 6.99 -19.99 -2.01
C PHE A 574 8.05 -20.75 -2.81
N ASP A 575 9.27 -20.82 -2.28
CA ASP A 575 10.33 -21.65 -2.82
C ASP A 575 10.16 -23.12 -2.36
N GLY A 576 10.47 -24.07 -3.23
CA GLY A 576 10.10 -25.47 -3.04
C GLY A 576 10.82 -26.23 -1.93
N LYS A 577 11.72 -25.62 -1.17
CA LYS A 577 12.48 -26.32 -0.13
C LYS A 577 12.73 -25.44 1.10
N PRO A 578 12.21 -25.80 2.27
CA PRO A 578 12.59 -25.11 3.50
C PRO A 578 14.09 -25.28 3.68
N LYS A 579 14.84 -24.18 3.75
CA LYS A 579 16.23 -24.24 4.20
C LYS A 579 16.21 -24.91 5.56
N LYS A 580 16.85 -26.06 5.71
CA LYS A 580 17.17 -26.63 7.03
C LYS A 580 18.09 -25.64 7.76
N LYS A 581 17.57 -24.53 8.27
CA LYS A 581 18.24 -23.84 9.38
C LYS A 581 18.24 -24.85 10.51
N LYS A 582 19.41 -25.05 11.12
CA LYS A 582 19.56 -25.77 12.39
C LYS A 582 18.74 -25.02 13.45
N ILE A 583 17.44 -25.24 13.48
CA ILE A 583 16.62 -25.06 14.65
C ILE A 583 16.62 -26.42 15.35
N SER A 584 16.85 -26.38 16.66
CA SER A 584 17.02 -27.54 17.52
C SER A 584 15.94 -28.60 17.30
N ARG A 585 16.36 -29.87 17.42
CA ARG A 585 15.62 -31.09 17.05
C ARG A 585 14.20 -31.15 17.61
N LYS A 586 13.21 -31.25 16.72
CA LYS A 586 12.29 -32.41 16.57
C LYS A 586 11.17 -32.04 15.61
N LEU A 587 11.08 -32.73 14.47
CA LEU A 587 9.84 -33.30 13.90
C LEU A 587 10.12 -33.82 12.48
N LYS A 588 9.91 -35.13 12.30
CA LYS A 588 10.01 -35.84 11.03
C LYS A 588 8.80 -35.55 10.13
N ARG A 589 9.08 -35.66 8.83
CA ARG A 589 8.24 -35.58 7.62
C ARG A 589 6.78 -36.00 7.78
N ILE A 590 5.89 -35.23 7.15
CA ILE A 590 4.62 -35.69 6.58
C ILE A 590 4.58 -35.17 5.13
N GLN A 591 4.26 -36.05 4.19
CA GLN A 591 4.05 -35.77 2.75
C GLN A 591 2.59 -35.29 2.55
N ILE A 592 2.31 -34.29 1.72
CA ILE A 592 0.94 -33.90 1.36
C ILE A 592 0.86 -33.73 -0.16
N CYS A 593 -0.14 -34.37 -0.76
CA CYS A 593 -0.52 -34.33 -2.16
C CYS A 593 -1.13 -32.98 -2.55
N SER A 594 -1.01 -32.65 -3.84
CA SER A 594 -1.61 -31.50 -4.51
C SER A 594 -3.13 -31.44 -4.30
N PHE A 595 -3.69 -30.25 -4.02
CA PHE A 595 -5.14 -30.03 -3.98
C PHE A 595 -5.52 -28.92 -4.96
N HIS A 596 -6.55 -29.22 -5.77
CA HIS A 596 -7.37 -28.27 -6.53
C HIS A 596 -8.68 -28.11 -5.74
N VAL A 597 -9.09 -26.88 -5.47
CA VAL A 597 -10.44 -26.59 -4.94
C VAL A 597 -11.22 -25.96 -6.09
N ILE A 598 -12.22 -26.69 -6.61
CA ILE A 598 -13.17 -26.18 -7.59
C ILE A 598 -14.39 -25.73 -6.78
N PHE A 599 -14.67 -24.43 -6.78
CA PHE A 599 -16.02 -23.94 -6.49
C PHE A 599 -16.77 -23.92 -7.81
N ASN A 600 -17.76 -24.82 -7.97
CA ASN A 600 -18.80 -24.63 -8.98
C ASN A 600 -19.72 -23.52 -8.47
N TYR A 601 -19.75 -22.39 -9.18
CA TYR A 601 -20.88 -21.47 -9.17
C TYR A 601 -21.65 -21.65 -10.47
#